data_AF-A0A3G2T9V0-F1
#
_entry.id   AF-A0A3G2T9V0-F1
#
_cell.length_a   1.000
_cell.length_b   1.000
_cell.length_c   1.000
_cell.angle_alpha   90.00
_cell.angle_beta   90.00
_cell.angle_gamma   90.00
#
_symmetry.space_group_name_H-M   'P 1'
#
loop_
_entity.id
_entity.type
_entity.pdbx_description
1 polymer ?
#
loop_
_entity_poly.entity_id
_entity_poly.type
_entity_poly.pdbx_seq_one_letter_code
_entity_poly.pdbx_strand_id
1 'polypeptide(L)'
;MIQNLIKLSLRNRYFVLLIAIGLFIWGIFAVRDNPIDAIPDLSENQVIVFTEWMGRSPQIIEDQVTFPLVSNLQGIPKIKNIRASSMFGMSFVYVIFEDNVDIYWARTRVMERLNYAQRLLPQDVTPTLGPDGTGVGHVFWYHLDAPKMDLGDQRALQDWYVKFALQTVPGVAEVASFGGFEKQYQLIVDPVKLQYYNVSLMDVMNKVKANNNDVGGRKFEMADMAYIIRGLGYIKNVADIEEIALGNYNGIPVRVKDIGSVQMGGDLRLGIFDADGEGEVVGGIVVARYGENADKVINDVKEKMKDVEKGLPEGVTFKTSYDRSTLIEGAIDNIKTKLIEEIIVVAIIVILFLFHWRSALSIIIQIPVTIAISFILLNAFGLSSNIMSLTGIALAIGVIVDNGIIMSENAYKNLSDWQNHQQNKNP
;
A
#
# COMPACT_ATOMS: atom_id res chain seq x y z
N MET A 1 4.27 -48.32 -18.56
CA MET A 1 3.41 -47.26 -17.97
C MET A 1 3.11 -46.14 -18.96
N ILE A 2 4.12 -45.44 -19.51
CA ILE A 2 3.94 -44.33 -20.48
C ILE A 2 3.15 -44.76 -21.72
N GLN A 3 3.50 -45.91 -22.33
CA GLN A 3 2.76 -46.44 -23.49
C GLN A 3 1.27 -46.72 -23.20
N ASN A 4 0.92 -47.10 -21.96
CA ASN A 4 -0.47 -47.35 -21.59
C ASN A 4 -1.26 -46.05 -21.46
N LEU A 5 -0.63 -44.98 -20.94
CA LEU A 5 -1.21 -43.64 -20.92
C LEU A 5 -1.47 -43.13 -22.35
N ILE A 6 -0.51 -43.28 -23.25
CA ILE A 6 -0.68 -42.89 -24.66
C ILE A 6 -1.83 -43.68 -25.32
N LYS A 7 -1.88 -45.01 -25.12
CA LYS A 7 -2.97 -45.85 -25.65
C LYS A 7 -4.34 -45.46 -25.08
N LEU A 8 -4.42 -45.13 -23.79
CA LEU A 8 -5.65 -44.68 -23.14
C LEU A 8 -6.11 -43.34 -23.72
N SER A 9 -5.20 -42.38 -23.88
CA SER A 9 -5.48 -41.06 -24.46
C SER A 9 -5.96 -41.16 -25.91
N LEU A 10 -5.34 -42.04 -26.71
CA LEU A 10 -5.75 -42.27 -28.10
C LEU A 10 -7.12 -42.93 -28.20
N ARG A 11 -7.42 -43.90 -27.32
CA ARG A 11 -8.73 -44.57 -27.28
C ARG A 11 -9.86 -43.59 -26.91
N ASN A 12 -9.58 -42.66 -26.01
CA ASN A 12 -10.56 -41.70 -25.48
C ASN A 12 -10.38 -40.28 -26.07
N ARG A 13 -10.03 -40.17 -27.35
CA ARG A 13 -9.65 -38.90 -28.01
C ARG A 13 -10.62 -37.73 -27.80
N TYR A 14 -11.94 -37.99 -27.84
CA TYR A 14 -12.95 -36.94 -27.66
C TYR A 14 -12.96 -36.39 -26.23
N PHE A 15 -12.73 -37.26 -25.25
CA PHE A 15 -12.66 -36.89 -23.85
C PHE A 15 -11.41 -36.05 -23.55
N VAL A 16 -10.26 -36.42 -24.13
CA VAL A 16 -9.01 -35.64 -24.01
C VAL A 16 -9.16 -34.26 -24.63
N LEU A 17 -9.79 -34.15 -25.80
CA LEU A 17 -10.10 -32.86 -26.44
C LEU A 17 -11.03 -32.00 -25.58
N LEU A 18 -12.08 -32.59 -24.99
CA LEU A 18 -12.96 -31.89 -24.07
C LEU A 18 -12.22 -31.33 -22.84
N ILE A 19 -11.32 -32.12 -22.25
CA ILE A 19 -10.48 -31.66 -21.14
C ILE A 19 -9.58 -30.51 -21.58
N ALA A 20 -8.91 -30.63 -22.74
CA ALA A 20 -8.02 -29.59 -23.24
C ALA A 20 -8.77 -28.28 -23.51
N ILE A 21 -9.97 -28.35 -24.10
CA ILE A 21 -10.83 -27.17 -24.30
C ILE A 21 -11.27 -26.59 -22.96
N GLY A 22 -11.68 -27.43 -21.99
CA GLY A 22 -12.07 -26.99 -20.65
C GLY A 22 -10.93 -26.27 -19.93
N LEU A 23 -9.72 -26.82 -19.98
CA LEU A 23 -8.51 -26.20 -19.42
C LEU A 23 -8.15 -24.90 -20.13
N PHE A 24 -8.28 -24.83 -21.45
CA PHE A 24 -8.02 -23.61 -22.20
C PHE A 24 -9.00 -22.49 -21.84
N ILE A 25 -10.30 -22.79 -21.79
CA ILE A 25 -11.32 -21.82 -21.39
C ILE A 25 -11.08 -21.36 -19.95
N TRP A 26 -10.82 -22.28 -19.02
CA TRP A 26 -10.50 -21.94 -17.64
C TRP A 26 -9.22 -21.09 -17.54
N GLY A 27 -8.20 -21.40 -18.33
CA GLY A 27 -6.97 -20.62 -18.38
C GLY A 27 -7.17 -19.21 -18.92
N ILE A 28 -8.08 -18.98 -19.86
CA ILE A 28 -8.43 -17.62 -20.31
C ILE A 28 -9.01 -16.79 -19.16
N PHE A 29 -9.87 -17.39 -18.33
CA PHE A 29 -10.36 -16.72 -17.12
C PHE A 29 -9.21 -16.48 -16.13
N ALA A 30 -8.35 -17.47 -15.92
CA ALA A 30 -7.20 -17.36 -15.02
C ALA A 30 -6.23 -16.22 -15.42
N VAL A 31 -6.00 -16.00 -16.71
CA VAL A 31 -5.19 -14.87 -17.22
C VAL A 31 -5.77 -13.52 -16.82
N ARG A 32 -7.10 -13.38 -16.80
CA ARG A 32 -7.76 -12.12 -16.45
C ARG A 32 -7.78 -11.83 -14.96
N ASP A 33 -7.91 -12.89 -14.15
CA ASP A 33 -8.03 -12.76 -12.69
C ASP A 33 -6.68 -12.67 -11.98
N ASN A 34 -5.58 -13.03 -12.65
CA ASN A 34 -4.25 -13.05 -12.04
C ASN A 34 -3.78 -11.61 -11.72
N PRO A 35 -3.29 -11.33 -10.49
CA PRO A 35 -2.81 -10.02 -10.12
C PRO A 35 -1.55 -9.64 -10.89
N ILE A 36 -1.46 -8.39 -11.28
CA ILE A 36 -0.42 -7.88 -12.16
C ILE A 36 0.51 -6.93 -11.38
N ASP A 37 1.81 -7.09 -11.56
CA ASP A 37 2.83 -6.18 -11.05
C ASP A 37 4.06 -6.16 -11.98
N ALA A 38 4.94 -5.17 -11.84
CA ALA A 38 6.17 -5.10 -12.63
C ALA A 38 7.20 -6.13 -12.14
N ILE A 39 7.31 -6.26 -10.81
CA ILE A 39 8.27 -7.14 -10.14
C ILE A 39 7.53 -7.97 -9.08
N PRO A 40 8.04 -9.16 -8.70
CA PRO A 40 7.50 -9.85 -7.54
C PRO A 40 7.76 -9.02 -6.28
N ASP A 41 6.90 -9.19 -5.28
CA ASP A 41 7.13 -8.61 -3.97
C ASP A 41 8.34 -9.29 -3.30
N LEU A 42 9.40 -8.52 -3.08
CA LEU A 42 10.65 -8.94 -2.43
C LEU A 42 10.74 -8.44 -0.98
N SER A 43 9.66 -7.87 -0.44
CA SER A 43 9.65 -7.32 0.89
C SER A 43 9.72 -8.41 1.97
N GLU A 44 10.43 -8.11 3.06
CA GLU A 44 10.44 -8.97 4.24
C GLU A 44 9.04 -8.97 4.89
N ASN A 45 8.58 -10.13 5.35
CA ASN A 45 7.36 -10.23 6.16
C ASN A 45 7.59 -9.57 7.52
N GLN A 46 7.19 -8.31 7.64
CA GLN A 46 7.49 -7.48 8.81
C GLN A 46 6.26 -6.78 9.36
N VAL A 47 6.24 -6.61 10.68
CA VAL A 47 5.26 -5.81 11.40
C VAL A 47 5.99 -4.65 12.04
N ILE A 48 5.56 -3.44 11.69
CA ILE A 48 6.11 -2.19 12.23
C ILE A 48 5.32 -1.83 13.49
N VAL A 49 6.04 -1.50 14.55
CA VAL A 49 5.49 -0.85 15.75
C VAL A 49 6.10 0.54 15.81
N PHE A 50 5.23 1.54 15.77
CA PHE A 50 5.61 2.95 15.86
C PHE A 50 5.22 3.48 17.23
N THR A 51 6.09 4.25 17.86
CA THR A 51 5.79 4.89 19.15
C THR A 51 6.35 6.30 19.18
N GLU A 52 5.49 7.26 19.48
CA GLU A 52 5.87 8.67 19.61
C GLU A 52 5.98 9.08 21.08
N TRP A 53 7.03 9.82 21.41
CA TRP A 53 7.21 10.48 22.70
C TRP A 53 8.05 11.75 22.54
N MET A 54 7.40 12.78 21.99
CA MET A 54 8.04 14.02 21.55
C MET A 54 8.81 14.75 22.66
N GLY A 55 9.91 15.41 22.27
CA GLY A 55 10.76 16.20 23.17
C GLY A 55 11.78 15.39 23.98
N ARG A 56 11.99 14.11 23.64
CA ARG A 56 12.98 13.22 24.28
C ARG A 56 14.17 12.92 23.36
N SER A 57 15.35 12.83 23.96
CA SER A 57 16.57 12.47 23.24
C SER A 57 16.53 11.00 22.77
N PRO A 58 17.24 10.65 21.69
CA PRO A 58 17.30 9.27 21.19
C PRO A 58 17.69 8.24 22.25
N GLN A 59 18.62 8.59 23.15
CA GLN A 59 19.04 7.70 24.24
C GLN A 59 17.91 7.41 25.24
N ILE A 60 17.10 8.43 25.60
CA ILE A 60 15.97 8.23 26.51
C ILE A 60 14.89 7.39 25.84
N ILE A 61 14.64 7.60 24.53
CA ILE A 61 13.73 6.78 23.75
C ILE A 61 14.20 5.33 23.72
N GLU A 62 15.50 5.09 23.51
CA GLU A 62 16.08 3.75 23.55
C GLU A 62 15.82 3.07 24.90
N ASP A 63 16.22 3.71 25.99
CA ASP A 63 16.20 3.10 27.32
C ASP A 63 14.77 2.89 27.87
N GLN A 64 13.83 3.79 27.56
CA GLN A 64 12.49 3.81 28.16
C GLN A 64 11.37 3.30 27.24
N VAL A 65 11.59 3.25 25.92
CA VAL A 65 10.55 2.85 24.96
C VAL A 65 11.03 1.69 24.11
N THR A 66 12.08 1.90 23.31
CA THR A 66 12.52 0.93 22.30
C THR A 66 13.01 -0.37 22.94
N PHE A 67 13.91 -0.29 23.93
CA PHE A 67 14.48 -1.47 24.58
C PHE A 67 13.41 -2.31 25.32
N PRO A 68 12.49 -1.71 26.13
CA PRO A 68 11.36 -2.44 26.69
C PRO A 68 10.46 -3.09 25.64
N LEU A 69 10.19 -2.42 24.51
CA LEU A 69 9.39 -2.99 23.42
C LEU A 69 10.10 -4.18 22.77
N VAL A 70 11.35 -4.01 22.34
CA VAL A 70 12.13 -5.06 21.68
C VAL A 70 12.28 -6.29 22.57
N SER A 71 12.66 -6.12 23.83
CA SER A 71 12.84 -7.24 24.77
C SER A 71 11.53 -8.03 25.02
N ASN A 72 10.37 -7.37 25.01
CA ASN A 72 9.08 -8.05 25.13
C ASN A 72 8.64 -8.75 23.85
N LEU A 73 8.98 -8.18 22.69
CA LEU A 73 8.63 -8.72 21.38
C LEU A 73 9.51 -9.91 20.98
N GLN A 74 10.73 -10.03 21.50
CA GLN A 74 11.64 -11.17 21.23
C GLN A 74 11.02 -12.54 21.55
N GLY A 75 10.07 -12.61 22.48
CA GLY A 75 9.41 -13.85 22.87
C GLY A 75 8.32 -14.35 21.90
N ILE A 76 8.07 -13.67 20.79
CA ILE A 76 7.08 -14.10 19.78
C ILE A 76 7.69 -15.22 18.92
N PRO A 77 6.98 -16.33 18.71
CA PRO A 77 7.48 -17.42 17.86
C PRO A 77 7.60 -17.01 16.39
N LYS A 78 8.53 -17.67 15.67
CA LYS A 78 8.80 -17.48 14.24
C LYS A 78 9.33 -16.10 13.84
N ILE A 79 9.92 -15.38 14.79
CA ILE A 79 10.71 -14.19 14.50
C ILE A 79 12.04 -14.62 13.88
N LYS A 80 12.39 -13.98 12.76
CA LYS A 80 13.71 -14.07 12.14
C LYS A 80 14.69 -13.11 12.80
N ASN A 81 14.27 -11.85 12.95
CA ASN A 81 15.03 -10.80 13.63
C ASN A 81 14.11 -9.63 14.04
N ILE A 82 14.56 -8.83 15.01
CA ILE A 82 13.94 -7.55 15.35
C ILE A 82 14.96 -6.46 15.09
N ARG A 83 14.59 -5.45 14.33
CA ARG A 83 15.38 -4.24 14.12
C ARG A 83 14.66 -3.08 14.79
N ALA A 84 15.41 -2.15 15.34
CA ALA A 84 14.85 -0.99 16.01
C ALA A 84 15.68 0.25 15.70
N SER A 85 15.02 1.40 15.65
CA SER A 85 15.63 2.71 15.47
C SER A 85 15.01 3.69 16.45
N SER A 86 15.86 4.29 17.29
CA SER A 86 15.48 5.31 18.25
C SER A 86 15.92 6.68 17.72
N MET A 87 14.94 7.53 17.44
CA MET A 87 15.11 8.89 16.94
C MET A 87 14.68 9.90 18.00
N PHE A 88 14.89 11.19 17.74
CA PHE A 88 14.42 12.24 18.64
C PHE A 88 12.88 12.22 18.69
N GLY A 89 12.34 11.85 19.85
CA GLY A 89 10.90 11.76 20.07
C GLY A 89 10.16 10.60 19.41
N MET A 90 10.85 9.66 18.75
CA MET A 90 10.19 8.57 18.01
C MET A 90 10.97 7.25 18.12
N SER A 91 10.23 6.15 18.21
CA SER A 91 10.75 4.78 18.17
C SER A 91 10.09 4.01 17.03
N PHE A 92 10.92 3.38 16.20
CA PHE A 92 10.48 2.45 15.16
C PHE A 92 11.02 1.06 15.47
N VAL A 93 10.13 0.08 15.68
CA VAL A 93 10.49 -1.32 15.89
C VAL A 93 9.94 -2.15 14.73
N TYR A 94 10.82 -2.81 14.02
CA TYR A 94 10.53 -3.69 12.88
C TYR A 94 10.67 -5.15 13.35
N VAL A 95 9.55 -5.84 13.49
CA VAL A 95 9.51 -7.25 13.84
C VAL A 95 9.42 -8.06 12.55
N ILE A 96 10.50 -8.75 12.18
CA ILE A 96 10.59 -9.50 10.93
C ILE A 96 10.39 -10.98 11.23
N PHE A 97 9.45 -11.60 10.52
CA PHE A 97 9.07 -12.99 10.65
C PHE A 97 9.73 -13.85 9.58
N GLU A 98 9.68 -15.18 9.76
CA GLU A 98 9.98 -16.13 8.70
C GLU A 98 9.02 -15.94 7.50
N ASP A 99 9.52 -16.17 6.28
CA ASP A 99 8.81 -15.85 5.03
C ASP A 99 7.48 -16.62 4.87
N ASN A 100 7.32 -17.76 5.53
CA ASN A 100 6.12 -18.62 5.46
C ASN A 100 5.04 -18.28 6.51
N VAL A 101 5.21 -17.20 7.27
CA VAL A 101 4.26 -16.80 8.31
C VAL A 101 3.15 -15.94 7.72
N ASP A 102 1.90 -16.22 8.09
CA ASP A 102 0.78 -15.36 7.72
C ASP A 102 0.92 -13.97 8.39
N ILE A 103 0.79 -12.91 7.58
CA ILE A 103 1.03 -11.53 8.03
C ILE A 103 0.00 -11.09 9.08
N TYR A 104 -1.25 -11.53 8.96
CA TYR A 104 -2.31 -11.16 9.91
C TYR A 104 -2.17 -11.90 11.24
N TRP A 105 -1.72 -13.15 11.21
CA TRP A 105 -1.29 -13.88 12.39
C TRP A 105 -0.13 -13.18 13.09
N ALA A 106 0.89 -12.77 12.33
CA ALA A 106 2.04 -12.03 12.87
C ALA A 106 1.61 -10.72 13.54
N ARG A 107 0.77 -9.93 12.86
CA ARG A 107 0.19 -8.68 13.41
C ARG A 107 -0.60 -8.93 14.69
N THR A 108 -1.43 -9.97 14.72
CA THR A 108 -2.20 -10.35 15.93
C THR A 108 -1.29 -10.71 17.09
N ARG A 109 -0.19 -11.44 16.84
CA ARG A 109 0.78 -11.82 17.88
C ARG A 109 1.59 -10.65 18.41
N VAL A 110 1.95 -9.71 17.55
CA VAL A 110 2.58 -8.45 17.97
C VAL A 110 1.59 -7.66 18.83
N MET A 111 0.34 -7.49 18.39
CA MET A 111 -0.69 -6.77 19.13
C MET A 111 -0.93 -7.37 20.54
N GLU A 112 -0.96 -8.70 20.64
CA GLU A 112 -1.07 -9.40 21.93
C GLU A 112 0.08 -9.01 22.87
N ARG A 113 1.33 -9.01 22.39
CA ARG A 113 2.50 -8.64 23.19
C ARG A 113 2.56 -7.15 23.52
N LEU A 114 2.15 -6.28 22.60
CA LEU A 114 2.12 -4.84 22.83
C LEU A 114 1.20 -4.45 23.99
N ASN A 115 0.07 -5.13 24.14
CA ASN A 115 -0.85 -4.89 25.27
C ASN A 115 -0.18 -5.16 26.64
N TYR A 116 0.74 -6.12 26.72
CA TYR A 116 1.52 -6.36 27.95
C TYR A 116 2.64 -5.32 28.10
N ALA A 117 3.34 -5.02 27.01
CA ALA A 117 4.45 -4.06 27.00
C ALA A 117 4.02 -2.62 27.35
N GLN A 118 2.76 -2.26 27.05
CA GLN A 118 2.18 -0.96 27.40
C GLN A 118 2.38 -0.57 28.87
N ARG A 119 2.38 -1.54 29.79
CA ARG A 119 2.55 -1.30 31.24
C ARG A 119 3.97 -0.91 31.62
N LEU A 120 4.94 -1.20 30.76
CA LEU A 120 6.35 -0.92 30.95
C LEU A 120 6.75 0.42 30.34
N LEU A 121 5.86 1.03 29.55
CA LEU A 121 6.10 2.31 28.92
C LEU A 121 5.76 3.48 29.86
N PRO A 122 6.38 4.65 29.65
CA PRO A 122 6.04 5.87 30.36
C PRO A 122 4.55 6.24 30.23
N GLN A 123 4.05 7.01 31.19
CA GLN A 123 2.70 7.57 31.11
C GLN A 123 2.56 8.42 29.84
N ASP A 124 1.39 8.33 29.20
CA ASP A 124 1.04 9.01 27.94
C ASP A 124 1.74 8.50 26.65
N VAL A 125 2.54 7.43 26.73
CA VAL A 125 3.16 6.81 25.55
C VAL A 125 2.36 5.60 25.10
N THR A 126 1.83 5.60 23.88
CA THR A 126 1.06 4.48 23.32
C THR A 126 1.71 3.98 22.03
N PRO A 127 2.19 2.72 21.98
CA PRO A 127 2.71 2.12 20.77
C PRO A 127 1.54 1.78 19.84
N THR A 128 1.71 2.06 18.56
CA THR A 128 0.74 1.80 17.51
C THR A 128 1.32 0.82 16.49
N LEU A 129 0.46 0.04 15.85
CA LEU A 129 0.86 -0.80 14.72
C LEU A 129 0.92 0.04 13.45
N GLY A 130 1.99 -0.13 12.68
CA GLY A 130 2.10 0.43 11.34
C GLY A 130 1.07 -0.16 10.38
N PRO A 131 0.92 0.46 9.19
CA PRO A 131 -0.06 0.05 8.19
C PRO A 131 0.16 -1.39 7.71
N ASP A 132 -0.86 -1.96 7.06
CA ASP A 132 -0.82 -3.28 6.39
C ASP A 132 -0.09 -3.22 5.03
N GLY A 133 0.83 -2.27 4.85
CA GLY A 133 1.62 -2.06 3.65
C GLY A 133 3.12 -2.22 3.92
N THR A 134 3.88 -2.56 2.89
CA THR A 134 5.34 -2.71 2.99
C THR A 134 6.06 -1.47 2.42
N GLY A 135 7.38 -1.38 2.57
CA GLY A 135 8.16 -0.30 1.95
C GLY A 135 8.08 -0.30 0.41
N VAL A 136 7.76 -1.45 -0.18
CA VAL A 136 7.48 -1.60 -1.62
C VAL A 136 6.00 -1.31 -1.92
N GLY A 137 5.15 -1.11 -0.91
CA GLY A 137 3.73 -0.77 -1.07
C GLY A 137 3.47 0.65 -1.58
N HIS A 138 4.49 1.49 -1.75
CA HIS A 138 4.36 2.86 -2.25
C HIS A 138 4.01 2.88 -3.75
N VAL A 139 2.73 2.87 -4.08
CA VAL A 139 2.28 2.68 -5.48
C VAL A 139 2.05 3.98 -6.24
N PHE A 140 1.65 5.06 -5.56
CA PHE A 140 1.26 6.31 -6.21
C PHE A 140 1.54 7.51 -5.30
N TRP A 141 2.28 8.50 -5.80
CA TRP A 141 2.55 9.76 -5.08
C TRP A 141 1.99 10.94 -5.86
N TYR A 142 1.36 11.86 -5.15
CA TYR A 142 0.83 13.09 -5.73
C TYR A 142 1.16 14.28 -4.83
N HIS A 143 1.05 15.48 -5.40
CA HIS A 143 1.02 16.74 -4.69
C HIS A 143 -0.17 17.58 -5.12
N LEU A 144 -0.55 18.52 -4.26
CA LEU A 144 -1.56 19.53 -4.52
C LEU A 144 -0.90 20.70 -5.26
N ASP A 145 -1.39 21.01 -6.46
CA ASP A 145 -1.05 22.25 -7.14
C ASP A 145 -2.02 23.34 -6.68
N ALA A 146 -1.57 24.19 -5.76
CA ALA A 146 -2.39 25.19 -5.10
C ALA A 146 -1.60 26.51 -4.87
N PRO A 147 -1.21 27.23 -5.94
CA PRO A 147 -0.30 28.38 -5.83
C PRO A 147 -0.85 29.57 -5.01
N LYS A 148 -2.17 29.60 -4.76
CA LYS A 148 -2.84 30.66 -3.98
C LYS A 148 -3.11 30.26 -2.52
N MET A 149 -2.74 29.06 -2.11
CA MET A 149 -3.05 28.49 -0.81
C MET A 149 -1.76 28.31 0.01
N ASP A 150 -1.78 28.71 1.27
CA ASP A 150 -0.67 28.47 2.19
C ASP A 150 -0.45 26.97 2.43
N LEU A 151 0.80 26.56 2.70
CA LEU A 151 1.18 25.17 2.96
C LEU A 151 0.43 24.58 4.15
N GLY A 152 0.10 25.37 5.17
CA GLY A 152 -0.71 24.91 6.29
C GLY A 152 -2.15 24.60 5.90
N ASP A 153 -2.72 25.40 5.00
CA ASP A 153 -4.06 25.18 4.44
C ASP A 153 -4.08 23.97 3.50
N GLN A 154 -3.06 23.84 2.64
CA GLN A 154 -2.89 22.66 1.79
C GLN A 154 -2.74 21.38 2.64
N ARG A 155 -1.97 21.45 3.74
CA ARG A 155 -1.81 20.32 4.67
C ARG A 155 -3.12 19.96 5.38
N ALA A 156 -3.89 20.96 5.81
CA ALA A 156 -5.21 20.71 6.37
C ALA A 156 -6.17 20.06 5.36
N LEU A 157 -6.16 20.51 4.10
CA LEU A 157 -6.95 19.93 3.02
C LEU A 157 -6.53 18.47 2.75
N GLN A 158 -5.23 18.21 2.73
CA GLN A 158 -4.68 16.87 2.58
C GLN A 158 -5.11 15.94 3.73
N ASP A 159 -4.92 16.35 4.98
CA ASP A 159 -5.15 15.50 6.16
C ASP A 159 -6.64 15.25 6.44
N TRP A 160 -7.50 16.25 6.24
CA TRP A 160 -8.89 16.21 6.68
C TRP A 160 -9.91 15.95 5.57
N TYR A 161 -9.50 16.04 4.30
CA TYR A 161 -10.39 15.78 3.16
C TYR A 161 -9.83 14.71 2.23
N VAL A 162 -8.66 14.95 1.63
CA VAL A 162 -8.11 14.06 0.59
C VAL A 162 -7.74 12.69 1.17
N LYS A 163 -7.00 12.67 2.30
CA LYS A 163 -6.57 11.43 2.98
C LYS A 163 -7.74 10.50 3.25
N PHE A 164 -8.79 10.99 3.90
CA PHE A 164 -9.97 10.19 4.22
C PHE A 164 -10.69 9.70 2.97
N ALA A 165 -10.80 10.53 1.93
CA ALA A 165 -11.46 10.13 0.70
C ALA A 165 -10.72 9.02 -0.04
N LEU A 166 -9.38 9.11 -0.14
CA LEU A 166 -8.56 8.11 -0.82
C LEU A 166 -8.37 6.82 0.00
N GLN A 167 -8.38 6.90 1.34
CA GLN A 167 -8.37 5.71 2.20
C GLN A 167 -9.59 4.81 2.03
N THR A 168 -10.70 5.30 1.45
CA THR A 168 -11.89 4.47 1.17
C THR A 168 -11.71 3.53 -0.02
N VAL A 169 -10.65 3.70 -0.82
CA VAL A 169 -10.43 2.90 -2.02
C VAL A 169 -10.02 1.46 -1.62
N PRO A 170 -10.68 0.42 -2.15
CA PRO A 170 -10.30 -0.96 -1.89
C PRO A 170 -8.82 -1.23 -2.22
N GLY A 171 -8.13 -1.94 -1.33
CA GLY A 171 -6.72 -2.28 -1.49
C GLY A 171 -5.72 -1.20 -1.05
N VAL A 172 -6.18 0.01 -0.70
CA VAL A 172 -5.34 1.01 -0.02
C VAL A 172 -5.20 0.62 1.46
N ALA A 173 -3.96 0.56 1.96
CA ALA A 173 -3.65 0.37 3.37
C ALA A 173 -3.56 1.71 4.10
N GLU A 174 -2.90 2.69 3.48
CA GLU A 174 -2.70 4.01 4.07
C GLU A 174 -2.55 5.07 2.98
N VAL A 175 -2.95 6.30 3.32
CA VAL A 175 -2.58 7.50 2.58
C VAL A 175 -1.79 8.38 3.55
N ALA A 176 -0.47 8.37 3.39
CA ALA A 176 0.44 9.10 4.26
C ALA A 176 0.63 10.51 3.70
N SER A 177 0.36 11.52 4.51
CA SER A 177 0.55 12.92 4.13
C SER A 177 2.03 13.28 4.23
N PHE A 178 2.53 14.09 3.29
CA PHE A 178 3.93 14.48 3.25
C PHE A 178 4.07 15.95 2.83
N GLY A 179 5.04 16.66 3.43
CA GLY A 179 5.25 18.09 3.21
C GLY A 179 4.29 18.99 3.99
N GLY A 180 4.50 20.30 3.84
CA GLY A 180 3.77 21.35 4.55
C GLY A 180 3.95 21.32 6.06
N PHE A 181 3.05 22.01 6.77
CA PHE A 181 3.06 22.07 8.22
C PHE A 181 1.66 21.94 8.79
N GLU A 182 1.54 21.32 9.95
CA GLU A 182 0.28 21.24 10.68
C GLU A 182 0.00 22.58 11.35
N LYS A 183 -1.20 23.12 11.16
CA LYS A 183 -1.59 24.39 11.77
C LYS A 183 -1.70 24.24 13.28
N GLN A 184 -1.00 25.10 14.00
CA GLN A 184 -0.95 25.11 15.46
C GLN A 184 -1.24 26.52 15.99
N TYR A 185 -2.07 26.60 17.02
CA TYR A 185 -2.21 27.82 17.82
C TYR A 185 -1.04 27.91 18.80
N GLN A 186 -0.18 28.90 18.61
CA GLN A 186 1.03 29.10 19.41
C GLN A 186 0.83 30.28 20.37
N LEU A 187 0.87 29.98 21.66
CA LEU A 187 0.86 30.99 22.71
C LEU A 187 2.32 31.34 23.08
N ILE A 188 2.76 32.53 22.67
CA ILE A 188 4.08 33.06 22.99
C ILE A 188 3.94 33.93 24.24
N VAL A 189 4.47 33.44 25.35
CA VAL A 189 4.37 34.09 26.65
C VAL A 189 5.61 34.93 26.94
N ASP A 190 5.41 36.14 27.46
CA ASP A 190 6.49 37.01 27.91
C ASP A 190 6.82 36.75 29.40
N PRO A 191 8.04 36.25 29.73
CA PRO A 191 8.42 35.96 31.11
C PRO A 191 8.37 37.18 32.04
N VAL A 192 8.63 38.39 31.52
CA VAL A 192 8.62 39.62 32.31
C VAL A 192 7.19 39.98 32.71
N LYS A 193 6.23 39.80 31.79
CA LYS A 193 4.81 40.04 32.09
C LYS A 193 4.24 38.99 33.04
N LEU A 194 4.64 37.73 32.91
CA LEU A 194 4.28 36.69 33.88
C LEU A 194 4.70 37.09 35.30
N GLN A 195 5.94 37.59 35.45
CA GLN A 195 6.44 38.05 36.74
C GLN A 195 5.67 39.27 37.25
N TYR A 196 5.37 40.25 36.39
CA TYR A 196 4.61 41.45 36.75
C TYR A 196 3.21 41.12 37.29
N TYR A 197 2.49 40.22 36.61
CA TYR A 197 1.15 39.80 37.01
C TYR A 197 1.14 38.69 38.06
N ASN A 198 2.32 38.21 38.49
CA ASN A 198 2.49 37.10 39.42
C ASN A 198 1.72 35.82 38.99
N VAL A 199 1.79 35.49 37.69
CA VAL A 199 1.18 34.28 37.11
C VAL A 199 2.29 33.31 36.74
N SER A 200 2.20 32.05 37.20
CA SER A 200 3.20 31.04 36.83
C SER A 200 2.92 30.46 35.44
N LEU A 201 3.96 30.02 34.74
CA LEU A 201 3.80 29.35 33.44
C LEU A 201 2.92 28.09 33.55
N MET A 202 3.05 27.35 34.66
CA MET A 202 2.21 26.17 34.92
C MET A 202 0.73 26.54 35.08
N ASP A 203 0.41 27.68 35.70
CA ASP A 203 -0.97 28.16 35.79
C ASP A 203 -1.53 28.52 34.43
N VAL A 204 -0.73 29.13 33.56
CA VAL A 204 -1.12 29.41 32.17
C VAL A 204 -1.46 28.11 31.44
N MET A 205 -0.56 27.13 31.48
CA MET A 205 -0.77 25.84 30.81
C MET A 205 -2.03 25.12 31.32
N ASN A 206 -2.22 25.07 32.64
CA ASN A 206 -3.38 24.43 33.25
C ASN A 206 -4.70 25.13 32.89
N LYS A 207 -4.70 26.47 32.90
CA LYS A 207 -5.90 27.26 32.57
C LYS A 207 -6.27 27.19 31.11
N VAL A 208 -5.30 27.22 30.21
CA VAL A 208 -5.56 27.01 28.77
C VAL A 208 -6.11 25.60 28.54
N LYS A 209 -5.52 24.57 29.15
CA LYS A 209 -6.00 23.18 29.04
C LYS A 209 -7.43 23.01 29.59
N ALA A 210 -7.78 23.71 30.66
CA ALA A 210 -9.11 23.64 31.27
C ALA A 210 -10.21 24.38 30.48
N ASN A 211 -9.86 25.36 29.64
CA ASN A 211 -10.81 26.20 28.89
C ASN A 211 -11.03 25.73 27.44
N ASN A 212 -10.73 24.47 27.12
CA ASN A 212 -11.00 23.89 25.81
C ASN A 212 -11.84 22.61 25.92
N ASN A 213 -13.05 22.74 26.50
CA ASN A 213 -13.94 21.60 26.69
C ASN A 213 -15.42 22.01 26.64
N ASP A 214 -16.25 21.23 25.94
CA ASP A 214 -17.71 21.33 25.99
C ASP A 214 -18.23 20.56 27.22
N VAL A 215 -19.28 21.07 27.87
CA VAL A 215 -19.88 20.42 29.06
C VAL A 215 -21.34 20.07 28.84
N GLY A 216 -21.75 18.89 29.27
CA GLY A 216 -23.16 18.44 29.21
C GLY A 216 -23.92 18.80 30.48
N GLY A 217 -25.04 19.51 30.35
CA GLY A 217 -25.93 19.89 31.46
C GLY A 217 -27.11 18.93 31.68
N ARG A 218 -27.02 17.70 31.16
CA ARG A 218 -28.08 16.68 31.17
C ARG A 218 -29.33 17.15 30.40
N LYS A 219 -30.53 16.71 30.81
CA LYS A 219 -31.81 17.06 30.20
C LYS A 219 -32.68 17.86 31.16
N PHE A 220 -33.40 18.82 30.63
CA PHE A 220 -34.44 19.60 31.29
C PHE A 220 -35.77 19.31 30.60
N GLU A 221 -36.79 18.89 31.35
CA GLU A 221 -38.09 18.54 30.79
C GLU A 221 -39.09 19.67 31.02
N MET A 222 -39.76 20.08 29.94
CA MET A 222 -40.80 21.11 29.98
C MET A 222 -41.86 20.82 28.92
N ALA A 223 -43.13 20.79 29.33
CA ALA A 223 -44.28 20.50 28.46
C ALA A 223 -44.12 19.20 27.64
N ASP A 224 -43.81 18.09 28.31
CA ASP A 224 -43.57 16.76 27.71
C ASP A 224 -42.45 16.71 26.65
N MET A 225 -41.61 17.74 26.56
CA MET A 225 -40.40 17.78 25.73
C MET A 225 -39.14 17.81 26.58
N ALA A 226 -38.13 17.03 26.19
CA ALA A 226 -36.82 17.02 26.82
C ALA A 226 -35.83 17.91 26.05
N TYR A 227 -35.34 18.96 26.72
CA TYR A 227 -34.30 19.85 26.23
C TYR A 227 -32.95 19.37 26.74
N ILE A 228 -32.00 19.11 25.83
CA ILE A 228 -30.63 18.76 26.20
C ILE A 228 -29.86 20.06 26.44
N ILE A 229 -29.31 20.22 27.64
CA ILE A 229 -28.50 21.38 27.99
C ILE A 229 -27.05 21.11 27.61
N ARG A 230 -26.43 22.03 26.87
CA ARG A 230 -25.02 21.96 26.46
C ARG A 230 -24.34 23.31 26.68
N GLY A 231 -23.19 23.29 27.35
CA GLY A 231 -22.26 24.41 27.44
C GLY A 231 -21.24 24.32 26.31
N LEU A 232 -21.08 25.42 25.58
CA LEU A 232 -20.11 25.55 24.49
C LEU A 232 -18.83 26.16 25.06
N GLY A 233 -17.73 25.42 25.03
CA GLY A 233 -16.43 25.82 25.57
C GLY A 233 -15.25 25.50 24.67
N TYR A 234 -15.48 25.00 23.44
CA TYR A 234 -14.40 24.82 22.46
C TYR A 234 -13.87 26.15 21.92
N ILE A 235 -12.54 26.22 21.86
CA ILE A 235 -11.78 27.29 21.21
C ILE A 235 -11.91 27.12 19.68
N LYS A 236 -12.32 28.17 18.97
CA LYS A 236 -12.51 28.13 17.51
C LYS A 236 -11.53 29.02 16.77
N ASN A 237 -11.06 30.08 17.41
CA ASN A 237 -10.23 31.09 16.78
C ASN A 237 -9.19 31.64 17.79
N VAL A 238 -8.27 32.47 17.28
CA VAL A 238 -7.20 33.09 18.07
C VAL A 238 -7.76 33.96 19.21
N ALA A 239 -8.83 34.72 18.95
CA ALA A 239 -9.41 35.63 19.94
C ALA A 239 -9.97 34.87 21.16
N ASP A 240 -10.57 33.69 20.95
CA ASP A 240 -11.06 32.86 22.04
C ASP A 240 -9.93 32.49 23.03
N ILE A 241 -8.71 32.24 22.52
CA ILE A 241 -7.52 31.95 23.35
C ILE A 241 -7.07 33.20 24.09
N GLU A 242 -7.03 34.34 23.40
CA GLU A 242 -6.61 35.63 23.95
C GLU A 242 -7.49 36.10 25.12
N GLU A 243 -8.76 35.71 25.12
CA GLU A 243 -9.73 36.07 26.16
C GLU A 243 -9.69 35.18 27.40
N ILE A 244 -8.96 34.05 27.38
CA ILE A 244 -8.88 33.12 28.51
C ILE A 244 -8.36 33.86 29.76
N ALA A 245 -9.13 33.80 30.84
CA ALA A 245 -8.78 34.43 32.12
C ALA A 245 -7.74 33.59 32.88
N LEU A 246 -6.58 34.19 33.13
CA LEU A 246 -5.43 33.57 33.79
C LEU A 246 -5.31 33.91 35.26
N GLY A 247 -5.92 35.00 35.72
CA GLY A 247 -5.81 35.43 37.09
C GLY A 247 -6.54 36.73 37.34
N ASN A 248 -6.27 37.32 38.50
CA ASN A 248 -6.77 38.64 38.86
C ASN A 248 -5.61 39.44 39.43
N TYR A 249 -5.46 40.67 38.96
CA TYR A 249 -4.50 41.63 39.48
C TYR A 249 -5.26 42.90 39.89
N ASN A 250 -5.32 43.19 41.20
CA ASN A 250 -6.00 44.35 41.77
C ASN A 250 -7.47 44.53 41.33
N GLY A 251 -8.22 43.43 41.21
CA GLY A 251 -9.63 43.43 40.80
C GLY A 251 -9.84 43.32 39.30
N ILE A 252 -8.80 43.44 38.48
CA ILE A 252 -8.87 43.35 37.01
C ILE A 252 -8.47 41.93 36.58
N PRO A 253 -9.30 41.22 35.78
CA PRO A 253 -8.94 39.90 35.28
C PRO A 253 -7.77 40.01 34.29
N VAL A 254 -6.71 39.26 34.57
CA VAL A 254 -5.55 39.11 33.67
C VAL A 254 -5.89 38.02 32.65
N ARG A 255 -5.81 38.34 31.37
CA ARG A 255 -6.10 37.44 30.25
C ARG A 255 -4.81 37.01 29.54
N VAL A 256 -4.91 36.02 28.66
CA VAL A 256 -3.78 35.54 27.85
C VAL A 256 -3.14 36.67 27.04
N LYS A 257 -3.94 37.55 26.43
CA LYS A 257 -3.42 38.71 25.68
C LYS A 257 -2.61 39.71 26.52
N ASP A 258 -2.80 39.71 27.84
CA ASP A 258 -2.09 40.63 28.73
C ASP A 258 -0.67 40.13 29.04
N ILE A 259 -0.42 38.81 28.92
CA ILE A 259 0.86 38.18 29.25
C ILE A 259 1.66 37.73 28.03
N GLY A 260 1.08 37.76 26.83
CA GLY A 260 1.69 37.20 25.63
C GLY A 260 0.90 37.49 24.36
N SER A 261 1.33 36.89 23.26
CA SER A 261 0.62 36.93 21.97
C SER A 261 0.24 35.53 21.53
N VAL A 262 -0.94 35.40 20.93
CA VAL A 262 -1.39 34.16 20.30
C VAL A 262 -1.27 34.34 18.79
N GLN A 263 -0.57 33.43 18.14
CA GLN A 263 -0.44 33.43 16.68
C GLN A 263 -0.73 32.04 16.12
N MET A 264 -1.17 32.00 14.86
CA MET A 264 -1.24 30.75 14.11
C MET A 264 0.13 30.49 13.48
N GLY A 265 0.74 29.36 13.83
CA GLY A 265 2.02 28.91 13.29
C GLY A 265 1.92 27.48 12.77
N GLY A 266 3.06 26.94 12.32
CA GLY A 266 3.20 25.53 12.01
C GLY A 266 3.84 24.76 13.16
N ASP A 267 3.44 23.50 13.33
CA ASP A 267 4.17 22.58 14.19
C ASP A 267 5.56 22.23 13.62
N LEU A 268 6.40 21.58 14.42
CA LEU A 268 7.72 21.12 14.01
C LEU A 268 7.64 20.24 12.76
N ARG A 269 8.30 20.68 11.69
CA ARG A 269 8.37 19.92 10.44
C ARG A 269 9.37 18.78 10.57
N LEU A 270 8.87 17.56 10.47
CA LEU A 270 9.69 16.34 10.44
C LEU A 270 10.09 15.90 9.02
N GLY A 271 9.50 16.53 7.99
CA GLY A 271 9.81 16.29 6.58
C GLY A 271 9.45 17.51 5.73
N ILE A 272 10.20 17.69 4.64
CA ILE A 272 9.98 18.75 3.65
C ILE A 272 9.81 18.06 2.30
N PHE A 273 8.89 18.55 1.48
CA PHE A 273 8.67 18.03 0.14
C PHE A 273 8.71 19.17 -0.85
N ASP A 274 9.59 19.05 -1.84
CA ASP A 274 9.83 20.08 -2.85
C ASP A 274 9.52 19.50 -4.23
N ALA A 275 8.83 20.28 -5.05
CA ALA A 275 8.52 19.92 -6.43
C ALA A 275 9.51 20.60 -7.38
N ASP A 276 10.38 19.80 -8.00
CA ASP A 276 11.28 20.19 -9.09
C ASP A 276 12.20 21.41 -8.81
N GLY A 277 12.42 21.77 -7.54
CA GLY A 277 13.20 22.94 -7.15
C GLY A 277 12.43 24.27 -7.27
N GLU A 278 11.13 24.22 -7.60
CA GLU A 278 10.27 25.41 -7.74
C GLU A 278 9.64 25.83 -6.41
N GLY A 279 9.65 24.94 -5.41
CA GLY A 279 9.24 25.24 -4.04
C GLY A 279 8.64 24.05 -3.30
N GLU A 280 8.38 24.31 -2.02
CA GLU A 280 7.75 23.34 -1.11
C GLU A 280 6.28 23.13 -1.49
N VAL A 281 5.85 21.87 -1.51
CA VAL A 281 4.48 21.47 -1.81
C VAL A 281 3.97 20.47 -0.78
N VAL A 282 2.65 20.30 -0.73
CA VAL A 282 2.00 19.30 0.11
C VAL A 282 1.46 18.17 -0.76
N GLY A 283 1.65 16.93 -0.32
CA GLY A 283 1.19 15.78 -1.06
C GLY A 283 0.82 14.59 -0.20
N GLY A 284 0.55 13.49 -0.89
CA GLY A 284 0.20 12.22 -0.28
C GLY A 284 0.87 11.05 -0.98
N ILE A 285 1.26 10.07 -0.19
CA ILE A 285 1.77 8.77 -0.65
C ILE A 285 0.66 7.74 -0.41
N VAL A 286 0.20 7.12 -1.49
CA VAL A 286 -0.74 6.01 -1.42
C VAL A 286 0.05 4.72 -1.26
N VAL A 287 -0.22 4.03 -0.16
CA VAL A 287 0.39 2.74 0.18
C VAL A 287 -0.64 1.65 -0.07
N ALA A 288 -0.37 0.76 -1.02
CA ALA A 288 -1.15 -0.43 -1.28
C ALA A 288 -0.96 -1.45 -0.15
N ARG A 289 -2.02 -2.19 0.15
CA ARG A 289 -1.98 -3.30 1.11
C ARG A 289 -1.17 -4.45 0.55
N TYR A 290 -0.51 -5.17 1.44
CA TYR A 290 0.26 -6.36 1.11
C TYR A 290 -0.58 -7.38 0.33
N GLY A 291 -0.04 -7.87 -0.79
CA GLY A 291 -0.68 -8.89 -1.63
C GLY A 291 -1.81 -8.39 -2.55
N GLU A 292 -2.14 -7.09 -2.53
CA GLU A 292 -3.12 -6.52 -3.47
C GLU A 292 -2.50 -6.26 -4.85
N ASN A 293 -3.37 -6.16 -5.87
CA ASN A 293 -2.96 -5.80 -7.22
C ASN A 293 -2.67 -4.29 -7.30
N ALA A 294 -1.39 -3.92 -7.41
CA ALA A 294 -0.95 -2.54 -7.44
C ALA A 294 -1.56 -1.74 -8.60
N ASP A 295 -1.59 -2.30 -9.82
CA ASP A 295 -2.15 -1.63 -11.00
C ASP A 295 -3.63 -1.28 -10.81
N LYS A 296 -4.41 -2.24 -10.31
CA LYS A 296 -5.83 -2.03 -10.02
C LYS A 296 -6.03 -0.94 -8.96
N VAL A 297 -5.29 -1.00 -7.85
CA VAL A 297 -5.38 -0.01 -6.77
C VAL A 297 -5.06 1.39 -7.30
N ILE A 298 -4.03 1.54 -8.14
CA ILE A 298 -3.67 2.84 -8.73
C ILE A 298 -4.80 3.37 -9.62
N ASN A 299 -5.39 2.52 -10.46
CA ASN A 299 -6.49 2.90 -11.33
C ASN A 299 -7.74 3.33 -10.55
N ASP A 300 -8.11 2.57 -9.51
CA ASP A 300 -9.22 2.91 -8.61
C ASP A 300 -8.96 4.22 -7.85
N VAL A 301 -7.71 4.47 -7.43
CA VAL A 301 -7.28 5.72 -6.81
C VAL A 301 -7.37 6.89 -7.78
N LYS A 302 -6.90 6.75 -9.03
CA LYS A 302 -7.00 7.78 -10.07
C LYS A 302 -8.45 8.14 -10.36
N GLU A 303 -9.35 7.14 -10.41
CA GLU A 303 -10.79 7.38 -10.55
C GLU A 303 -11.34 8.14 -9.35
N LYS A 304 -11.02 7.71 -8.13
CA LYS A 304 -11.44 8.38 -6.91
C LYS A 304 -10.94 9.82 -6.82
N MET A 305 -9.70 10.09 -7.25
CA MET A 305 -9.11 11.43 -7.27
C MET A 305 -9.92 12.38 -8.14
N LYS A 306 -10.42 11.95 -9.30
CA LYS A 306 -11.29 12.76 -10.18
C LYS A 306 -12.61 13.13 -9.49
N ASP A 307 -13.13 12.27 -8.64
CA ASP A 307 -14.32 12.57 -7.85
C ASP A 307 -14.02 13.53 -6.68
N VAL A 308 -12.89 13.33 -6.00
CA VAL A 308 -12.43 14.19 -4.89
C VAL A 308 -12.14 15.60 -5.39
N GLU A 309 -11.58 15.72 -6.60
CA GLU A 309 -11.24 16.99 -7.26
C GLU A 309 -12.46 17.92 -7.41
N LYS A 310 -13.67 17.37 -7.56
CA LYS A 310 -14.92 18.15 -7.64
C LYS A 310 -15.26 18.92 -6.36
N GLY A 311 -14.74 18.47 -5.21
CA GLY A 311 -14.94 19.14 -3.93
C GLY A 311 -13.72 19.95 -3.46
N LEU A 312 -12.68 20.05 -4.29
CA LEU A 312 -11.53 20.90 -3.98
C LEU A 312 -11.88 22.39 -4.18
N PRO A 313 -11.22 23.30 -3.43
CA PRO A 313 -11.35 24.73 -3.66
C PRO A 313 -10.93 25.15 -5.07
N GLU A 314 -11.48 26.26 -5.57
CA GLU A 314 -11.15 26.77 -6.90
C GLU A 314 -9.64 26.98 -7.08
N GLY A 315 -9.07 26.38 -8.14
CA GLY A 315 -7.66 26.49 -8.48
C GLY A 315 -6.73 25.52 -7.75
N VAL A 316 -7.28 24.54 -7.02
CA VAL A 316 -6.53 23.41 -6.45
C VAL A 316 -6.73 22.17 -7.31
N THR A 317 -5.64 21.55 -7.76
CA THR A 317 -5.69 20.32 -8.58
C THR A 317 -4.64 19.31 -8.10
N PHE A 318 -4.79 18.05 -8.52
CA PHE A 318 -3.79 17.03 -8.24
C PHE A 318 -2.73 16.97 -9.34
N LYS A 319 -1.46 16.99 -8.94
CA LYS A 319 -0.34 16.65 -9.81
C LYS A 319 0.30 15.34 -9.37
N THR A 320 0.58 14.48 -10.34
CA THR A 320 1.20 13.17 -10.08
C THR A 320 2.71 13.33 -10.01
N SER A 321 3.33 12.89 -8.92
CA SER A 321 4.79 12.89 -8.75
C SER A 321 5.41 11.53 -9.05
N TYR A 322 4.69 10.45 -8.72
CA TYR A 322 5.16 9.09 -8.99
C TYR A 322 3.96 8.19 -9.28
N ASP A 323 4.06 7.41 -10.36
CA ASP A 323 3.02 6.48 -10.78
C ASP A 323 3.63 5.17 -11.22
N ARG A 324 3.45 4.13 -10.40
CA ARG A 324 3.97 2.80 -10.69
C ARG A 324 3.25 2.14 -11.87
N SER A 325 2.00 2.51 -12.19
CA SER A 325 1.25 1.84 -13.28
C SER A 325 1.97 2.00 -14.61
N THR A 326 2.62 3.14 -14.84
CA THR A 326 3.42 3.40 -16.04
C THR A 326 4.51 2.34 -16.29
N LEU A 327 5.19 1.90 -15.23
CA LEU A 327 6.20 0.85 -15.30
C LEU A 327 5.57 -0.53 -15.48
N ILE A 328 4.46 -0.80 -14.78
CA ILE A 328 3.73 -2.07 -14.85
C ILE A 328 3.19 -2.28 -16.27
N GLU A 329 2.43 -1.32 -16.79
CA GLU A 329 1.85 -1.32 -18.14
C GLU A 329 2.95 -1.45 -19.21
N GLY A 330 4.01 -0.64 -19.11
CA GLY A 330 5.13 -0.69 -20.05
C GLY A 330 5.87 -2.04 -20.03
N ALA A 331 6.04 -2.65 -18.86
CA ALA A 331 6.64 -3.96 -18.71
C ALA A 331 5.79 -5.07 -19.35
N ILE A 332 4.47 -5.06 -19.11
CA ILE A 332 3.54 -6.04 -19.65
C ILE A 332 3.40 -5.90 -21.16
N ASP A 333 3.28 -4.68 -21.65
CA ASP A 333 3.17 -4.42 -23.09
C ASP A 333 4.43 -4.87 -23.83
N ASN A 334 5.61 -4.65 -23.23
CA ASN A 334 6.86 -5.17 -23.78
C ASN A 334 6.83 -6.71 -23.84
N ILE A 335 6.48 -7.39 -22.74
CA ILE A 335 6.47 -8.86 -22.72
C ILE A 335 5.39 -9.44 -23.65
N LYS A 336 4.20 -8.85 -23.68
CA LYS A 336 3.13 -9.22 -24.60
C LYS A 336 3.61 -9.11 -26.04
N THR A 337 4.30 -8.01 -26.39
CA THR A 337 4.87 -7.83 -27.72
C THR A 337 5.92 -8.89 -28.03
N LYS A 338 6.84 -9.18 -27.09
CA LYS A 338 7.87 -10.21 -27.26
C LYS A 338 7.29 -11.61 -27.38
N LEU A 339 6.28 -11.96 -26.58
CA LEU A 339 5.57 -13.24 -26.69
C LEU A 339 4.89 -13.40 -28.05
N ILE A 340 4.26 -12.33 -28.57
CA ILE A 340 3.65 -12.36 -29.90
C ILE A 340 4.71 -12.53 -30.99
N GLU A 341 5.82 -11.78 -30.92
CA GLU A 341 6.96 -11.93 -31.84
C GLU A 341 7.51 -13.35 -31.81
N GLU A 342 7.74 -13.93 -30.63
CA GLU A 342 8.20 -15.31 -30.45
C GLU A 342 7.22 -16.32 -31.05
N ILE A 343 5.92 -16.20 -30.76
CA ILE A 343 4.89 -17.08 -31.32
C ILE A 343 4.89 -17.03 -32.86
N ILE A 344 5.02 -15.83 -33.44
CA ILE A 344 5.06 -15.64 -34.90
C ILE A 344 6.32 -16.28 -35.50
N VAL A 345 7.50 -15.99 -34.94
CA VAL A 345 8.77 -16.54 -35.42
C VAL A 345 8.75 -18.07 -35.35
N VAL A 346 8.28 -18.61 -34.23
CA VAL A 346 8.16 -20.06 -34.04
C VAL A 346 7.16 -20.66 -35.02
N ALA A 347 5.99 -20.05 -35.22
CA ALA A 347 5.01 -20.50 -36.21
C ALA A 347 5.60 -20.54 -37.63
N ILE A 348 6.36 -19.52 -38.02
CA ILE A 348 7.04 -19.46 -39.33
C ILE A 348 8.04 -20.61 -39.48
N ILE A 349 8.91 -20.81 -38.47
CA ILE A 349 9.92 -21.88 -38.49
C ILE A 349 9.25 -23.25 -38.58
N VAL A 350 8.23 -23.50 -37.77
CA VAL A 350 7.50 -24.78 -37.76
C VAL A 350 6.83 -25.06 -39.11
N ILE A 351 6.19 -24.06 -39.72
CA ILE A 351 5.57 -24.19 -41.05
C ILE A 351 6.63 -24.49 -42.12
N LEU A 352 7.79 -23.81 -42.06
CA LEU A 352 8.87 -23.99 -43.03
C LEU A 352 9.48 -25.39 -42.94
N PHE A 353 9.79 -25.88 -41.74
CA PHE A 353 10.41 -27.19 -41.56
C PHE A 353 9.47 -28.37 -41.83
N LEU A 354 8.20 -28.30 -41.43
CA LEU A 354 7.27 -29.42 -41.63
C LEU A 354 6.64 -29.44 -43.02
N PHE A 355 6.59 -28.29 -43.72
CA PHE A 355 5.96 -28.10 -45.04
C PHE A 355 4.54 -28.69 -45.17
N HIS A 356 3.84 -28.87 -44.05
CA HIS A 356 2.49 -29.43 -43.97
C HIS A 356 1.68 -28.66 -42.93
N TRP A 357 0.73 -27.86 -43.42
CA TRP A 357 0.01 -26.88 -42.60
C TRP A 357 -0.77 -27.48 -41.43
N ARG A 358 -1.33 -28.70 -41.57
CA ARG A 358 -2.11 -29.33 -40.49
C ARG A 358 -1.22 -29.73 -39.31
N SER A 359 0.01 -30.16 -39.60
CA SER A 359 0.98 -30.61 -38.60
C SER A 359 1.59 -29.41 -37.89
N ALA A 360 1.87 -28.33 -38.65
CA ALA A 360 2.25 -27.06 -38.08
C ALA A 360 1.15 -26.48 -37.17
N LEU A 361 -0.12 -26.51 -37.60
CA LEU A 361 -1.24 -26.02 -36.81
C LEU A 361 -1.42 -26.78 -35.49
N SER A 362 -1.20 -28.10 -35.47
CA SER A 362 -1.27 -28.87 -34.21
C SER A 362 -0.23 -28.42 -33.17
N ILE A 363 0.96 -28.01 -33.62
CA ILE A 363 2.02 -27.50 -32.74
C ILE A 363 1.71 -26.07 -32.32
N ILE A 364 1.25 -25.22 -33.25
CA ILE A 364 0.93 -23.81 -32.96
C ILE A 364 -0.19 -23.70 -31.91
N ILE A 365 -1.23 -24.54 -31.99
CA ILE A 365 -2.34 -24.55 -31.01
C ILE A 365 -1.86 -24.95 -29.61
N GLN A 366 -0.77 -25.71 -29.50
CA GLN A 366 -0.24 -26.13 -28.20
C GLN A 366 0.29 -24.95 -27.38
N ILE A 367 0.81 -23.90 -28.03
CA ILE A 367 1.37 -22.72 -27.37
C ILE A 367 0.33 -21.98 -26.52
N PRO A 368 -0.79 -21.45 -27.09
CA PRO A 368 -1.79 -20.74 -26.29
C PRO A 368 -2.46 -21.64 -25.24
N VAL A 369 -2.62 -22.94 -25.51
CA VAL A 369 -3.15 -23.90 -24.53
C VAL A 369 -2.21 -24.04 -23.34
N THR A 370 -0.91 -24.16 -23.57
CA THR A 370 0.07 -24.31 -22.49
C THR A 370 0.20 -23.03 -21.68
N ILE A 371 0.20 -21.86 -22.33
CA ILE A 371 0.19 -20.57 -21.64
C ILE A 371 -1.05 -20.47 -20.74
N ALA A 372 -2.25 -20.75 -21.26
CA ALA A 372 -3.49 -20.71 -20.48
C ALA A 372 -3.43 -21.64 -19.25
N ILE A 373 -2.88 -22.85 -19.40
CA ILE A 373 -2.67 -23.79 -18.28
C ILE A 373 -1.66 -23.26 -17.26
N SER A 374 -0.59 -22.60 -17.70
CA SER A 374 0.39 -21.97 -16.79
C SER A 374 -0.26 -20.94 -15.88
N PHE A 375 -1.19 -20.12 -16.38
CA PHE A 375 -1.92 -19.15 -15.56
C PHE A 375 -2.86 -19.80 -14.53
N ILE A 376 -3.45 -20.96 -14.84
CA ILE A 376 -4.20 -21.73 -13.83
C ILE A 376 -3.29 -22.10 -12.66
N LEU A 377 -2.06 -22.55 -12.96
CA LEU A 377 -1.08 -22.91 -11.93
C LEU A 377 -0.57 -21.68 -11.17
N LEU A 378 -0.29 -20.56 -11.86
CA LEU A 378 0.10 -19.31 -11.20
C LEU A 378 -0.96 -18.87 -10.18
N ASN A 379 -2.23 -18.88 -10.55
CA ASN A 379 -3.34 -18.58 -9.63
C ASN A 379 -3.43 -19.60 -8.48
N ALA A 380 -3.26 -20.89 -8.76
CA ALA A 380 -3.31 -21.93 -7.73
C ALA A 380 -2.18 -21.79 -6.69
N PHE A 381 -1.03 -21.26 -7.09
CA PHE A 381 0.10 -20.98 -6.20
C PHE A 381 0.09 -19.54 -5.64
N GLY A 382 -0.87 -18.69 -6.01
CA GLY A 382 -0.94 -17.29 -5.57
C GLY A 382 0.20 -16.41 -6.11
N LEU A 383 0.78 -16.76 -7.26
CA LEU A 383 1.87 -16.01 -7.88
C LEU A 383 1.32 -14.95 -8.83
N SER A 384 1.85 -13.72 -8.74
CA SER A 384 1.49 -12.62 -9.64
C SER A 384 2.12 -12.74 -11.03
N SER A 385 1.48 -12.10 -12.00
CA SER A 385 2.02 -11.88 -13.33
C SER A 385 2.94 -10.68 -13.29
N ASN A 386 4.22 -10.97 -13.40
CA ASN A 386 5.28 -9.98 -13.40
C ASN A 386 6.32 -10.35 -14.46
N ILE A 387 7.33 -9.49 -14.63
CA ILE A 387 8.35 -9.69 -15.65
C ILE A 387 9.03 -11.06 -15.51
N MET A 388 9.28 -11.52 -14.28
CA MET A 388 9.98 -12.80 -14.06
C MET A 388 9.10 -14.00 -14.36
N SER A 389 7.84 -14.00 -13.92
CA SER A 389 6.91 -15.11 -14.20
C SER A 389 6.57 -15.20 -15.68
N LEU A 390 6.33 -14.08 -16.36
CA LEU A 390 6.05 -14.07 -17.80
C LEU A 390 7.29 -14.40 -18.66
N THR A 391 8.49 -13.96 -18.27
CA THR A 391 9.74 -14.36 -18.94
C THR A 391 9.98 -15.87 -18.82
N GLY A 392 9.65 -16.47 -17.66
CA GLY A 392 9.70 -17.93 -17.51
C GLY A 392 8.77 -18.66 -18.49
N ILE A 393 7.56 -18.11 -18.71
CA ILE A 393 6.63 -18.64 -19.72
C ILE A 393 7.23 -18.49 -21.13
N ALA A 394 7.80 -17.32 -21.47
CA ALA A 394 8.43 -17.06 -22.77
C ALA A 394 9.56 -18.07 -23.06
N LEU A 395 10.49 -18.26 -22.12
CA LEU A 395 11.59 -19.22 -22.24
C LEU A 395 11.08 -20.67 -22.41
N ALA A 396 9.95 -21.02 -21.80
CA ALA A 396 9.37 -22.35 -21.91
C ALA A 396 8.76 -22.65 -23.29
N ILE A 397 8.32 -21.63 -24.05
CA ILE A 397 7.67 -21.81 -25.36
C ILE A 397 8.58 -22.59 -26.32
N GLY A 398 9.87 -22.26 -26.37
CA GLY A 398 10.83 -22.97 -27.23
C GLY A 398 10.90 -24.47 -26.95
N VAL A 399 10.96 -24.84 -25.66
CA VAL A 399 11.03 -26.24 -25.22
C VAL A 399 9.71 -26.99 -25.48
N ILE A 400 8.57 -26.32 -25.31
CA ILE A 400 7.24 -26.91 -25.56
C ILE A 400 7.09 -27.26 -27.04
N VAL A 401 7.51 -26.34 -27.92
CA VAL A 401 7.38 -26.50 -29.36
C VAL A 401 8.32 -27.57 -29.90
N ASP A 402 9.55 -27.65 -29.39
CA ASP A 402 10.53 -28.69 -29.77
C ASP A 402 9.95 -30.10 -29.60
N ASN A 403 9.28 -30.38 -28.48
CA ASN A 403 8.61 -31.66 -28.25
C ASN A 403 7.53 -31.96 -29.32
N GLY A 404 6.76 -30.94 -29.72
CA GLY A 404 5.75 -31.05 -30.76
C GLY A 404 6.36 -31.34 -32.14
N ILE A 405 7.51 -30.71 -32.45
CA ILE A 405 8.28 -30.95 -33.68
C ILE A 405 8.80 -32.39 -33.70
N ILE A 406 9.51 -32.83 -32.66
CA ILE A 406 10.10 -34.17 -32.57
C ILE A 406 9.03 -35.25 -32.71
N MET A 407 7.88 -35.10 -32.03
CA MET A 407 6.77 -36.06 -32.16
C MET A 407 6.19 -36.09 -33.58
N SER A 408 6.01 -34.92 -34.19
CA SER A 408 5.45 -34.82 -35.54
C SER A 408 6.41 -35.41 -36.58
N GLU A 409 7.69 -35.08 -36.50
CA GLU A 409 8.72 -35.59 -37.40
C GLU A 409 8.87 -37.11 -37.28
N ASN A 410 8.94 -37.63 -36.05
CA ASN A 410 9.01 -39.08 -35.83
C ASN A 410 7.76 -39.80 -36.36
N ALA A 411 6.57 -39.21 -36.22
CA ALA A 411 5.36 -39.77 -36.80
C ALA A 411 5.40 -39.78 -38.34
N TYR A 412 5.88 -38.70 -38.96
CA TYR A 412 6.09 -38.62 -40.41
C TYR A 412 7.08 -39.65 -40.92
N LYS A 413 8.23 -39.78 -40.25
CA LYS A 413 9.28 -40.72 -40.62
C LYS A 413 8.77 -42.16 -40.59
N ASN A 414 8.11 -42.56 -39.50
CA ASN A 414 7.52 -43.90 -39.39
C ASN A 414 6.42 -44.16 -40.43
N LEU A 415 5.62 -43.14 -40.79
CA LEU A 415 4.60 -43.27 -41.83
C LEU A 415 5.24 -43.45 -43.23
N SER A 416 6.30 -42.70 -43.52
CA SER A 416 7.08 -42.81 -44.75
C SER A 416 7.75 -44.19 -44.88
N ASP A 417 8.40 -44.67 -43.83
CA ASP A 417 9.03 -46.00 -43.80
C ASP A 417 8.01 -47.11 -44.03
N TRP A 418 6.82 -47.00 -43.43
CA TRP A 418 5.73 -47.96 -43.63
C TRP A 418 5.20 -47.95 -45.07
N GLN A 419 5.02 -46.77 -45.67
CA GLN A 419 4.60 -46.64 -47.08
C GLN A 419 5.64 -47.24 -48.04
N ASN A 420 6.92 -46.97 -47.82
CA ASN A 420 8.02 -47.51 -48.62
C ASN A 420 8.15 -49.03 -48.48
N HIS A 421 7.94 -49.58 -47.28
CA HIS A 421 7.91 -51.04 -47.06
C HIS A 421 6.69 -51.74 -47.65
N GLN A 422 5.54 -51.07 -47.77
CA GLN A 422 4.39 -51.63 -48.48
C GLN A 422 4.56 -51.61 -50.00
N GLN A 423 5.18 -50.56 -50.56
CA GLN A 423 5.48 -50.51 -52.00
C GLN A 423 6.47 -51.60 -52.44
N ASN A 424 7.46 -51.96 -51.62
CA ASN A 424 8.38 -53.06 -51.91
C ASN A 424 7.78 -54.48 -51.75
N LYS A 425 6.52 -54.61 -51.33
CA LYS A 425 5.84 -55.90 -51.14
C LYS A 425 4.78 -56.24 -52.19
N ASN A 426 4.47 -55.33 -53.10
CA ASN A 426 3.60 -55.60 -54.25
C ASN A 426 4.43 -55.39 -55.54
N PRO A 427 4.88 -56.48 -56.22
CA PRO A 427 5.48 -56.37 -57.55
C PRO A 427 4.47 -55.92 -58.62
#